data_AF-A0A2J4Y6P4-F1
#
_entry.id   AF-A0A2J4Y6P4-F1
#
_cell.length_a   1.000
_cell.length_b   1.000
_cell.length_c   1.000
_cell.angle_alpha   90.00
_cell.angle_beta   90.00
_cell.angle_gamma   90.00
#
_symmetry.space_group_name_H-M   'P 1'
#
loop_
_entity.id
_entity.type
_entity.pdbx_description
1 polymer ?
#
loop_
_entity_poly.entity_id
_entity_poly.type
_entity_poly.pdbx_seq_one_letter_code
_entity_poly.pdbx_strand_id
1 'polypeptide(L)'
;MPALIPRACRKRGCAGTTTDHSGYCEKHRNEGWQQHQQGKSRHERGYGSKWDVIRARILKRDNHLCQNCLRSGRAIAAKTVDHIKAKAHGGTDDDS
;
A
#
# COMPACT_ATOMS: atom_id res chain seq x y z
N MET A 1 -0.88 35.57 -16.74
CA MET A 1 -1.18 35.16 -15.35
C MET A 1 0.15 35.13 -14.60
N PRO A 2 0.27 35.74 -13.40
CA PRO A 2 1.54 35.72 -12.68
C PRO A 2 1.95 34.29 -12.32
N ALA A 3 3.26 34.04 -12.30
CA ALA A 3 3.79 32.74 -11.88
C ALA A 3 3.41 32.46 -10.42
N LEU A 4 3.08 31.20 -10.10
CA LEU A 4 2.79 30.80 -8.73
C LEU A 4 4.00 31.07 -7.83
N ILE A 5 3.76 31.70 -6.69
CA ILE A 5 4.78 31.88 -5.65
C ILE A 5 5.19 30.49 -5.13
N PRO A 6 6.49 30.13 -5.16
CA PRO A 6 6.96 28.86 -4.62
C PRO A 6 6.66 28.74 -3.12
N ARG A 7 6.07 27.61 -2.72
CA ARG A 7 5.77 27.27 -1.33
C ARG A 7 6.83 26.34 -0.78
N ALA A 8 7.06 26.35 0.53
CA ALA A 8 7.95 25.37 1.16
C ALA A 8 7.41 23.95 1.01
N CYS A 9 8.31 22.97 0.87
CA CYS A 9 7.96 21.55 0.81
C CYS A 9 7.33 21.08 2.14
N ARG A 10 6.24 20.31 2.07
CA ARG A 10 5.51 19.81 3.24
C ARG A 10 6.28 18.74 4.06
N LYS A 11 7.32 18.12 3.51
CA LYS A 11 8.19 17.17 4.24
C LYS A 11 8.96 17.91 5.35
N ARG A 12 8.76 17.50 6.61
CA ARG A 12 9.47 18.09 7.77
C ARG A 12 10.98 18.04 7.56
N GLY A 13 11.66 19.18 7.74
CA GLY A 13 13.11 19.32 7.58
C GLY A 13 13.60 19.43 6.13
N CYS A 14 12.71 19.49 5.13
CA CYS A 14 13.12 19.71 3.74
C CYS A 14 13.30 21.20 3.44
N ALA A 15 14.47 21.59 2.92
CA ALA A 15 14.76 22.95 2.47
C ALA A 15 14.24 23.29 1.05
N GLY A 16 13.63 22.33 0.35
CA GLY A 16 13.14 22.51 -1.01
C GLY A 16 11.84 23.32 -1.08
N THR A 17 11.66 24.05 -2.19
CA THR A 17 10.40 24.76 -2.51
C THR A 17 9.67 24.07 -3.67
N THR A 18 8.39 24.36 -3.83
CA THR A 18 7.54 23.77 -4.87
C THR A 18 6.39 24.70 -5.25
N THR A 19 6.07 24.74 -6.53
CA THR A 19 4.86 25.38 -7.07
C THR A 19 3.75 24.37 -7.32
N ASP A 20 4.04 23.08 -7.17
CA ASP A 20 3.11 21.99 -7.43
C ASP A 20 1.94 21.97 -6.43
N HIS A 21 0.79 21.50 -6.89
CA HIS A 21 -0.42 21.39 -6.06
C HIS A 21 -0.26 20.36 -4.92
N SER A 22 0.60 19.35 -5.07
CA SER A 22 0.87 18.36 -4.02
C SER A 22 1.52 18.97 -2.78
N GLY A 23 2.20 20.12 -2.92
CA GLY A 23 2.96 20.75 -1.84
C GLY A 23 4.28 20.04 -1.51
N TYR A 24 4.76 19.14 -2.38
CA TYR A 24 6.07 18.51 -2.28
C TYR A 24 7.01 18.97 -3.39
N CYS A 25 8.31 19.09 -3.09
CA CYS A 25 9.34 19.26 -4.11
C CYS A 25 9.51 17.97 -4.92
N GLU A 26 10.21 18.04 -6.06
CA GLU A 26 10.38 16.88 -6.96
C GLU A 26 10.96 15.66 -6.26
N LYS A 27 11.88 15.87 -5.30
CA LYS A 27 12.47 14.79 -4.48
C LYS A 27 11.45 14.07 -3.60
N HIS A 28 10.37 14.74 -3.20
CA HIS A 28 9.40 14.22 -2.23
C HIS A 28 7.99 14.03 -2.79
N ARG A 29 7.80 14.26 -4.10
CA ARG A 29 6.48 14.12 -4.76
C ARG A 29 5.84 12.74 -4.53
N ASN A 30 6.66 11.69 -4.44
CA ASN A 30 6.21 10.31 -4.23
C ASN A 30 6.16 9.86 -2.76
N GLU A 31 6.50 10.73 -1.80
CA GLU A 31 6.48 10.38 -0.38
C GLU A 31 5.11 10.54 0.29
N GLY A 32 4.10 11.01 -0.44
CA GLY A 32 2.73 11.17 0.09
C GLY A 32 2.20 9.87 0.72
N TRP A 33 2.53 8.71 0.14
CA TRP A 33 2.14 7.42 0.69
C TRP A 33 2.85 7.09 2.01
N GLN A 34 4.11 7.50 2.21
CA GLN A 34 4.79 7.29 3.49
C GLN A 34 4.16 8.13 4.61
N GLN A 35 3.73 9.36 4.30
CA GLN A 35 3.06 10.22 5.28
C GLN A 35 1.66 9.74 5.64
N HIS A 36 0.92 9.16 4.70
CA HIS A 36 -0.44 8.66 4.96
C HIS A 36 -0.48 7.43 5.90
N GLN A 37 0.64 6.71 6.04
CA GLN A 37 0.73 5.51 6.87
C GLN A 37 0.94 5.79 8.38
N GLN A 38 1.01 7.07 8.80
CA GLN A 38 1.20 7.50 10.21
C GLN A 38 2.33 6.76 10.97
N GLY A 39 3.33 6.21 10.27
CA GLY A 39 4.38 5.40 10.90
C GLY A 39 3.92 4.07 11.52
N LYS A 40 2.68 3.61 11.27
CA LYS A 40 2.18 2.35 11.81
C LYS A 40 2.91 1.16 11.20
N SER A 41 3.46 0.29 12.04
CA SER A 41 4.07 -0.96 11.62
C SER A 41 3.04 -1.88 10.94
N ARG A 42 3.50 -2.92 10.23
CA ARG A 42 2.59 -3.94 9.66
C ARG A 42 1.67 -4.55 10.72
N HIS A 43 2.18 -4.72 11.94
CA HIS A 43 1.45 -5.28 13.07
C HIS A 43 0.33 -4.35 13.51
N GLU A 44 0.62 -3.06 13.66
CA GLU A 44 -0.36 -2.03 14.02
C GLU A 44 -1.42 -1.79 12.93
N ARG A 45 -1.10 -2.12 11.67
CA ARG A 45 -2.06 -2.12 10.55
C ARG A 45 -2.95 -3.38 10.50
N GLY A 46 -2.77 -4.31 11.43
CA GLY A 46 -3.54 -5.56 11.50
C GLY A 46 -2.95 -6.72 10.70
N TYR A 47 -1.72 -6.60 10.19
CA TYR A 47 -0.98 -7.67 9.50
C TYR A 47 0.11 -8.25 10.42
N GLY A 48 -0.31 -8.67 11.61
CA GLY A 48 0.57 -9.30 12.60
C GLY A 48 0.73 -10.82 12.39
N SER A 49 1.22 -11.51 13.42
CA SER A 49 1.49 -12.96 13.38
C SER A 49 0.32 -13.83 12.91
N LYS A 50 -0.92 -13.47 13.25
CA LYS A 50 -2.15 -14.13 12.76
C LYS A 50 -2.22 -14.11 11.23
N TRP A 51 -1.87 -12.99 10.61
CA TRP A 51 -1.86 -12.85 9.15
C TRP A 51 -0.79 -13.72 8.50
N ASP A 52 0.38 -13.87 9.12
CA ASP A 52 1.45 -14.72 8.56
C ASP A 52 1.03 -16.20 8.52
N VAL A 53 0.30 -16.68 9.54
CA VAL A 53 -0.29 -18.03 9.56
C VAL A 53 -1.37 -18.18 8.48
N ILE A 54 -2.28 -17.21 8.37
CA ILE A 54 -3.34 -17.21 7.35
C ILE A 54 -2.73 -17.21 5.96
N ARG A 55 -1.76 -16.32 5.69
CA ARG A 55 -1.07 -16.21 4.40
C ARG A 55 -0.47 -17.54 3.97
N ALA A 56 0.23 -18.25 4.85
CA ALA A 56 0.83 -19.55 4.52
C ALA A 56 -0.24 -20.59 4.18
N ARG A 57 -1.34 -20.63 4.94
CA ARG A 57 -2.48 -21.53 4.70
C ARG A 57 -3.18 -21.24 3.38
N ILE A 58 -3.43 -19.98 3.04
CA ILE A 58 -4.05 -19.58 1.77
C ILE A 58 -3.17 -19.93 0.58
N LEU A 59 -1.87 -19.64 0.64
CA LEU A 59 -0.95 -20.03 -0.43
C LEU A 59 -0.92 -21.54 -0.64
N LYS A 60 -0.97 -22.33 0.44
CA LYS A 60 -1.04 -23.79 0.35
C LYS A 60 -2.36 -24.26 -0.27
N ARG A 61 -3.50 -23.70 0.16
CA ARG A 61 -4.85 -24.00 -0.40
C ARG A 61 -4.89 -23.72 -1.90
N ASP A 62 -4.32 -22.59 -2.30
CA ASP A 62 -4.34 -22.09 -3.67
C ASP A 62 -3.25 -22.72 -4.56
N ASN A 63 -2.56 -23.77 -4.08
CA ASN A 63 -1.42 -24.43 -4.74
C ASN A 63 -0.30 -23.46 -5.17
N HIS A 64 -0.13 -22.37 -4.42
CA HIS A 64 0.78 -21.28 -4.75
C HIS A 64 0.51 -20.65 -6.13
N LEU A 65 -0.74 -20.69 -6.60
CA LEU A 65 -1.18 -20.09 -7.86
C LEU A 65 -2.03 -18.84 -7.62
N CYS A 66 -1.84 -17.84 -8.47
CA CYS A 66 -2.66 -16.64 -8.46
C CYS A 66 -4.08 -17.00 -8.93
N GLN A 67 -5.04 -16.95 -8.01
CA GLN A 67 -6.44 -17.28 -8.29
C GLN A 67 -7.05 -16.38 -9.37
N ASN A 68 -6.64 -15.11 -9.44
CA ASN A 68 -7.15 -14.21 -10.46
C ASN A 68 -6.65 -14.57 -11.87
N CYS A 69 -5.36 -14.88 -12.00
CA CYS A 69 -4.78 -15.33 -13.26
C CYS A 69 -5.34 -16.70 -13.65
N LEU A 70 -5.56 -17.60 -12.70
CA LEU A 70 -6.13 -18.91 -12.95
C LEU A 70 -7.55 -18.81 -13.51
N ARG A 71 -8.39 -17.90 -12.96
CA ARG A 71 -9.72 -17.57 -13.52
C ARG A 71 -9.64 -17.04 -14.96
N SER A 72 -8.55 -16.37 -15.32
CA SER A 72 -8.28 -15.93 -16.70
C SER A 72 -7.53 -16.98 -17.55
N GLY A 73 -7.43 -18.23 -17.09
CA GLY A 73 -6.78 -19.33 -17.83
C GLY A 73 -5.25 -19.31 -17.81
N ARG A 74 -4.62 -18.56 -16.89
CA ARG A 74 -3.15 -18.44 -16.76
C ARG A 74 -2.67 -18.98 -15.42
N ALA A 75 -1.89 -20.06 -15.43
CA ALA A 75 -1.24 -20.60 -14.24
C ALA A 75 0.04 -19.80 -13.93
N ILE A 76 -0.07 -18.82 -13.02
CA ILE A 76 1.05 -17.98 -12.58
C ILE A 76 1.23 -18.16 -11.08
N ALA A 77 2.49 -18.23 -10.62
CA ALA A 77 2.81 -18.31 -9.21
C ALA A 77 2.27 -17.10 -8.42
N ALA A 78 1.60 -17.38 -7.30
CA ALA A 78 1.14 -16.36 -6.36
C ALA A 78 2.33 -15.76 -5.60
N LYS A 79 2.49 -14.43 -5.69
CA LYS A 79 3.52 -13.67 -4.95
C LYS A 79 3.00 -13.09 -3.63
N THR A 80 1.71 -12.77 -3.60
CA THR A 80 1.05 -12.12 -2.47
C THR A 80 -0.31 -12.72 -2.22
N VAL A 81 -0.78 -12.57 -0.99
CA VAL A 81 -2.17 -12.82 -0.58
C VAL A 81 -2.74 -11.47 -0.21
N ASP A 82 -3.92 -11.16 -0.73
CA ASP A 82 -4.58 -9.87 -0.54
C ASP A 82 -6.03 -10.07 -0.10
N HIS A 83 -6.57 -9.13 0.66
CA HIS A 83 -7.95 -9.15 1.10
C HIS A 83 -8.89 -8.77 -0.05
N ILE A 84 -9.94 -9.56 -0.31
CA ILE A 84 -10.96 -9.23 -1.33
C ILE A 84 -11.62 -7.89 -1.03
N LYS A 85 -11.97 -7.66 0.24
CA LYS A 85 -12.39 -6.36 0.75
C LYS A 85 -11.26 -5.80 1.59
N ALA A 86 -10.72 -4.63 1.22
CA ALA A 86 -9.60 -4.05 1.95
C ALA A 86 -9.96 -3.83 3.44
N LYS A 87 -9.00 -4.06 4.35
CA LYS A 87 -9.19 -3.83 5.79
C LYS A 87 -9.70 -2.42 6.12
N ALA A 88 -9.24 -1.41 5.37
CA ALA A 88 -9.70 -0.02 5.52
C ALA A 88 -11.20 0.16 5.27
N HIS A 89 -11.83 -0.73 4.50
CA HIS A 89 -13.27 -0.72 4.21
C HIS A 89 -14.06 -1.72 5.07
N GLY A 90 -13.46 -2.27 6.13
CA GLY A 90 -14.09 -3.26 7.00
C GLY A 90 -13.99 -4.70 6.49
N GLY A 91 -12.94 -5.01 5.71
CA GLY A 91 -12.59 -6.40 5.41
C GLY A 91 -12.02 -7.14 6.62
N THR A 92 -12.38 -8.41 6.75
CA THR A 92 -11.89 -9.32 7.79
C THR A 92 -10.80 -10.24 7.23
N ASP A 93 -10.07 -10.91 8.11
CA ASP A 93 -9.15 -12.00 7.74
C ASP A 93 -9.88 -13.35 7.53
N ASP A 94 -11.19 -13.31 7.26
CA ASP A 94 -11.99 -14.50 7.02
C ASP A 94 -11.61 -15.12 5.67
N ASP A 95 -11.46 -16.43 5.66
CA ASP A 95 -11.00 -17.20 4.50
C ASP A 95 -12.09 -18.05 3.83
N SER A 96 -13.36 -17.88 4.26
CA SER A 96 -14.54 -18.53 3.69
C SER A 96 -15.15 -17.80 2.49
#